data_AF-A0A8J4GRL3-F1
#
_entry.id   AF-A0A8J4GRL3-F1
#
_cell.length_a   1.000
_cell.length_b   1.000
_cell.length_c   1.000
_cell.angle_alpha   90.00
_cell.angle_beta   90.00
_cell.angle_gamma   90.00
#
_symmetry.space_group_name_H-M   'P 1'
#
loop_
_entity.id
_entity.type
_entity.pdbx_description
1 polymer ?
#
loop_
_entity_poly.entity_id
_entity_poly.type
_entity_poly.pdbx_seq_one_letter_code
_entity_poly.pdbx_strand_id
1 'polypeptide(L)'
;AKFYPLGCYKDTVRMLVRLIPFIRKDTTQMTPEFCASLAQAAGCTIFSVQYGEDCHGGYDLQAATRMGPSTVCNMACTGNRSQTCGGLYSNFIYIFARSPPSPSKPTTSI
;
A
#
# COMPACT_ATOMS: atom_id res chain seq x y z
N ALA A 1 -9.38 1.45 7.60
CA ALA A 1 -10.44 0.75 6.85
C ALA A 1 -10.10 -0.70 6.60
N LYS A 2 -11.07 -1.52 6.16
CA LYS A 2 -10.83 -2.90 5.76
C LYS A 2 -10.03 -2.93 4.45
N PHE A 3 -8.98 -3.74 4.41
CA PHE A 3 -8.15 -3.97 3.23
C PHE A 3 -7.87 -5.47 3.09
N TYR A 4 -7.44 -5.89 1.90
CA TYR A 4 -7.15 -7.29 1.60
C TYR A 4 -5.80 -7.43 0.90
N PRO A 5 -5.05 -8.50 1.19
CA PRO A 5 -3.80 -8.77 0.50
C PRO A 5 -4.08 -9.13 -0.95
N LEU A 6 -3.41 -8.46 -1.88
CA LEU A 6 -3.36 -8.87 -3.29
C LEU A 6 -2.21 -9.83 -3.54
N GLY A 7 -1.08 -9.62 -2.86
CA GLY A 7 0.08 -10.51 -2.90
C GLY A 7 1.41 -9.77 -3.09
N CYS A 8 2.44 -10.56 -3.39
CA CYS A 8 3.81 -10.09 -3.56
C CYS A 8 4.12 -9.85 -5.05
N TYR A 9 4.65 -8.68 -5.38
CA TYR A 9 4.93 -8.26 -6.75
C TYR A 9 6.32 -7.64 -6.86
N LYS A 10 6.98 -7.87 -8.00
CA LYS A 10 8.30 -7.32 -8.27
C LYS A 10 8.24 -5.80 -8.39
N ASP A 11 9.29 -5.13 -7.92
CA ASP A 11 9.50 -3.71 -8.08
C ASP A 11 10.89 -3.43 -8.70
N THR A 12 11.11 -2.20 -9.12
CA THR A 12 12.43 -1.69 -9.52
C THR A 12 12.59 -0.27 -8.99
N VAL A 13 13.83 0.18 -8.84
CA VAL A 13 14.17 1.56 -8.44
C VAL A 13 13.49 2.64 -9.30
N ARG A 14 13.10 2.31 -10.55
CA ARG A 14 12.39 3.22 -11.48
C ARG A 14 10.86 3.11 -11.40
N MET A 15 10.32 2.04 -10.80
CA MET A 15 8.87 1.78 -10.72
C MET A 15 8.24 2.15 -9.39
N LEU A 16 9.04 2.45 -8.37
CA LEU A 16 8.59 3.22 -7.21
C LEU A 16 7.67 4.34 -7.71
N VAL A 17 8.12 5.13 -8.70
CA VAL A 17 7.45 6.33 -9.28
C VAL A 17 6.07 6.08 -9.92
N ARG A 18 5.70 4.83 -10.23
CA ARG A 18 4.41 4.54 -10.90
C ARG A 18 3.27 4.19 -9.95
N LEU A 19 3.58 3.97 -8.67
CA LEU A 19 2.58 3.84 -7.61
C LEU A 19 2.23 5.19 -6.96
N ILE A 20 2.93 6.30 -7.27
CA ILE A 20 3.13 7.41 -6.32
C ILE A 20 2.23 8.62 -6.56
N PRO A 21 1.26 8.80 -5.69
CA PRO A 21 1.11 10.08 -4.99
C PRO A 21 1.74 10.05 -3.60
N PHE A 22 1.88 8.87 -2.98
CA PHE A 22 2.18 8.76 -1.57
C PHE A 22 3.36 7.83 -1.28
N ILE A 23 4.36 8.35 -0.56
CA ILE A 23 5.48 7.59 -0.03
C ILE A 23 5.69 7.98 1.42
N ARG A 24 5.91 6.99 2.29
CA ARG A 24 6.49 7.20 3.60
C ARG A 24 7.48 6.10 3.94
N LYS A 25 8.56 6.50 4.59
CA LYS A 25 9.51 5.59 5.21
C LYS A 25 9.41 5.76 6.72
N ASP A 26 9.31 4.66 7.45
CA ASP A 26 9.37 4.65 8.91
C ASP A 26 10.16 3.44 9.40
N THR A 27 11.34 3.72 9.95
CA THR A 27 12.28 2.69 10.41
C THR A 27 11.91 2.08 11.76
N THR A 28 10.79 2.50 12.36
CA THR A 28 10.40 2.14 13.73
C THR A 28 8.97 1.63 13.86
N GLN A 29 8.02 2.17 13.10
CA GLN A 29 6.59 1.95 13.30
C GLN A 29 5.91 1.31 12.09
N MET A 30 6.65 0.91 11.04
CA MET A 30 6.01 0.40 9.84
C MET A 30 5.25 -0.90 10.14
N THR A 31 4.00 -0.94 9.73
CA THR A 31 3.14 -2.13 9.66
C THR A 31 2.18 -1.97 8.46
N PRO A 32 1.55 -3.06 7.97
CA PRO A 32 0.51 -2.94 6.96
C PRO A 32 -0.64 -2.03 7.41
N GLU A 33 -1.04 -2.07 8.68
CA GLU A 33 -2.11 -1.25 9.24
C GLU A 33 -1.74 0.24 9.32
N PHE A 34 -0.49 0.53 9.70
CA PHE A 34 0.02 1.90 9.74
C PHE A 34 0.08 2.47 8.32
N CYS A 35 0.64 1.72 7.37
CA CYS A 35 0.68 2.13 5.97
C CYS A 35 -0.73 2.31 5.38
N ALA A 36 -1.65 1.39 5.67
CA ALA A 36 -3.05 1.50 5.26
C ALA A 36 -3.70 2.80 5.75
N SER A 37 -3.46 3.17 7.00
CA SER A 37 -4.03 4.39 7.58
C SER A 37 -3.51 5.65 6.87
N LEU A 38 -2.21 5.69 6.60
CA LEU A 38 -1.58 6.81 5.90
C LEU A 38 -2.02 6.91 4.43
N ALA A 39 -2.02 5.79 3.71
CA ALA A 39 -2.43 5.74 2.30
C ALA A 39 -3.92 6.08 2.15
N GLN A 40 -4.76 5.64 3.10
CA GLN A 40 -6.17 6.01 3.13
C GLN A 40 -6.37 7.51 3.36
N ALA A 41 -5.63 8.12 4.29
CA ALA A 41 -5.66 9.56 4.53
C ALA A 41 -5.21 10.37 3.30
N ALA A 42 -4.32 9.79 2.48
CA ALA A 42 -3.89 10.34 1.20
C ALA A 42 -4.86 10.05 0.03
N GLY A 43 -6.02 9.43 0.27
CA GLY A 43 -7.04 9.15 -0.75
C GLY A 43 -6.65 8.02 -1.72
N CYS A 44 -5.69 7.18 -1.37
CA CYS A 44 -5.25 6.06 -2.20
C CYS A 44 -6.26 4.91 -2.18
N THR A 45 -6.40 4.20 -3.31
CA THR A 45 -7.27 3.00 -3.41
C THR A 45 -6.49 1.70 -3.25
N ILE A 46 -5.16 1.76 -3.38
CA ILE A 46 -4.22 0.68 -3.12
C ILE A 46 -3.05 1.19 -2.29
N PHE A 47 -2.41 0.29 -1.55
CA PHE A 47 -1.17 0.57 -0.86
C PHE A 47 -0.23 -0.63 -0.92
N SER A 48 1.06 -0.40 -0.68
CA SER A 48 2.04 -1.47 -0.54
C SER A 48 3.06 -1.14 0.55
N VAL A 49 3.69 -2.21 1.03
CA VAL A 49 4.82 -2.14 1.95
C VAL A 49 6.03 -2.82 1.32
N GLN A 50 7.21 -2.23 1.53
CA GLN A 50 8.48 -2.68 0.97
C GLN A 50 9.61 -2.56 1.99
N TYR A 51 10.60 -3.43 1.87
CA TYR A 51 11.86 -3.37 2.61
C TYR A 51 11.74 -3.33 4.14
N GLY A 52 10.59 -3.75 4.70
CA GLY A 52 10.33 -3.69 6.14
C GLY A 52 9.86 -2.33 6.67
N GLU A 53 10.15 -1.24 5.95
CA GLU A 53 10.06 0.13 6.48
C GLU A 53 9.46 1.15 5.50
N ASP A 54 9.25 0.77 4.24
CA ASP A 54 8.70 1.66 3.22
C ASP A 54 7.21 1.37 3.02
N CYS A 55 6.45 2.45 2.86
CA CYS A 55 5.02 2.49 2.59
C CYS A 55 4.77 3.31 1.34
N HIS A 56 3.94 2.76 0.46
CA HIS A 56 3.55 3.39 -0.80
C HIS A 56 2.03 3.36 -0.94
N GLY A 57 1.46 4.37 -1.57
CA GLY A 57 0.03 4.44 -1.84
C GLY A 57 -0.25 5.07 -3.19
N GLY A 58 -1.27 4.57 -3.88
CA GLY A 58 -1.72 5.10 -5.17
C GLY A 58 -3.06 4.56 -5.63
N TYR A 59 -3.28 4.60 -6.95
CA TYR A 59 -4.57 4.28 -7.57
C TYR A 59 -4.49 3.33 -8.75
N ASP A 60 -3.34 3.22 -9.41
CA ASP A 60 -3.17 2.40 -10.62
C ASP A 60 -2.67 0.99 -10.28
N LEU A 61 -3.61 0.05 -10.16
CA LEU A 61 -3.31 -1.34 -9.87
C LEU A 61 -2.57 -2.05 -11.03
N GLN A 62 -2.84 -1.66 -12.28
CA GLN A 62 -2.17 -2.26 -13.43
C GLN A 62 -0.69 -1.87 -13.43
N ALA A 63 -0.39 -0.61 -13.12
CA ALA A 63 0.98 -0.16 -12.98
C ALA A 63 1.70 -0.81 -11.79
N ALA A 64 0.99 -1.00 -10.67
CA ALA A 64 1.47 -1.65 -9.46
C ALA A 64 1.89 -3.11 -9.68
N THR A 65 1.19 -3.81 -10.57
CA THR A 65 1.34 -5.26 -10.76
C THR A 65 2.06 -5.64 -12.06
N ARG A 66 2.40 -4.66 -12.90
CA ARG A 66 2.94 -4.87 -14.26
C ARG A 66 4.17 -5.77 -14.34
N MET A 67 5.03 -5.78 -13.31
CA MET A 67 6.24 -6.61 -13.29
C MET A 67 5.99 -8.07 -12.92
N GLY A 68 4.74 -8.40 -12.58
CA GLY A 68 4.32 -9.74 -12.21
C GLY A 68 4.66 -10.09 -10.76
N PRO A 69 4.26 -11.31 -10.36
CA PRO A 69 4.42 -11.78 -8.99
C PRO A 69 5.89 -11.96 -8.60
N SER A 70 6.15 -11.82 -7.31
CA SER A 70 7.43 -12.10 -6.66
C SER A 70 7.23 -13.10 -5.53
N THR A 71 8.29 -13.81 -5.18
CA THR A 71 8.36 -14.69 -4.00
C THR A 71 9.22 -14.08 -2.88
N VAL A 72 9.73 -12.86 -3.09
CA VAL A 72 10.71 -12.20 -2.21
C VAL A 72 10.04 -11.17 -1.29
N CYS A 73 8.84 -11.47 -0.77
CA CYS A 73 8.22 -10.67 0.27
C CYS A 73 8.32 -11.40 1.61
N ASN A 74 9.51 -11.38 2.20
CA ASN A 74 9.86 -12.08 3.43
C ASN A 74 10.50 -11.16 4.48
N MET A 75 10.54 -9.85 4.25
CA MET A 75 11.06 -8.91 5.22
C MET A 75 10.01 -8.59 6.27
N ALA A 76 10.40 -8.72 7.53
CA ALA A 76 9.57 -8.37 8.66
C ALA A 76 9.46 -6.85 8.82
N CYS A 77 8.28 -6.38 9.21
CA CYS A 77 8.01 -4.96 9.40
C CYS A 77 8.79 -4.37 10.59
N THR A 78 9.17 -3.09 10.54
CA THR A 78 9.89 -2.42 11.63
C THR A 78 9.04 -2.23 12.88
N GLY A 79 7.76 -1.93 12.73
CA GLY A 79 6.80 -1.76 13.84
C GLY A 79 6.22 -3.06 14.38
N ASN A 80 6.28 -4.16 13.61
CA ASN A 80 5.83 -5.46 14.07
C ASN A 80 6.53 -6.60 13.31
N ARG A 81 7.47 -7.27 13.97
CA ARG A 81 8.30 -8.32 13.35
C ARG A 81 7.54 -9.60 12.99
N SER A 82 6.30 -9.76 13.46
CA SER A 82 5.43 -10.90 13.10
C SER A 82 4.67 -10.68 11.78
N GLN A 83 4.74 -9.47 11.21
CA GLN A 83 4.09 -9.12 9.96
C GLN A 83 5.11 -8.97 8.83
N THR A 84 4.67 -9.22 7.60
CA THR A 84 5.50 -9.08 6.39
C THR A 84 5.30 -7.70 5.76
N CYS A 85 6.41 -7.01 5.49
CA CYS A 85 6.45 -5.70 4.85
C CYS A 85 7.29 -5.73 3.57
N GLY A 86 6.90 -6.60 2.64
CA GLY A 86 7.54 -6.75 1.33
C GLY A 86 8.93 -7.38 1.42
N GLY A 87 9.82 -6.98 0.53
CA GLY A 87 11.22 -7.35 0.56
C GLY A 87 12.07 -6.55 -0.42
N LEU A 88 13.30 -7.02 -0.68
CA LEU A 88 14.21 -6.32 -1.58
C LEU A 88 13.62 -6.31 -3.01
N TYR A 89 13.36 -5.11 -3.52
CA TYR A 89 12.70 -4.91 -4.83
C TYR A 89 11.40 -5.71 -4.99
N SER A 90 10.65 -5.88 -3.90
CA SER A 90 9.37 -6.60 -3.92
C SER A 90 8.36 -5.92 -2.99
N ASN A 91 7.23 -5.50 -3.57
CA ASN A 91 6.12 -4.91 -2.85
C ASN A 91 5.14 -5.99 -2.41
N PHE A 92 4.72 -5.96 -1.15
CA PHE A 92 3.50 -6.64 -0.74
C PHE A 92 2.32 -5.66 -0.89
N ILE A 93 1.42 -5.94 -1.84
CA ILE A 93 0.35 -5.04 -2.26
C ILE A 93 -0.96 -5.42 -1.57
N TYR A 94 -1.71 -4.40 -1.17
CA TYR A 94 -3.03 -4.49 -0.59
C TYR A 94 -4.01 -3.57 -1.34
N ILE A 95 -5.28 -3.99 -1.36
CA ILE A 95 -6.39 -3.20 -1.92
C ILE A 95 -7.35 -2.83 -0.80
N PHE A 96 -7.82 -1.58 -0.77
CA PHE A 96 -8.90 -1.21 0.15
C PHE A 96 -10.22 -1.84 -0.30
N ALA A 97 -11.02 -2.28 0.67
CA ALA A 97 -12.42 -2.59 0.39
C ALA A 97 -13.06 -1.32 -0.19
N ARG A 98 -13.77 -1.44 -1.32
CA ARG A 98 -14.63 -0.34 -1.77
C ARG A 98 -15.60 -0.07 -0.64
N SER A 99 -15.57 1.13 -0.06
CA SER A 99 -16.70 1.57 0.74
C SER A 99 -17.95 1.45 -0.13
N PRO A 100 -19.09 0.94 0.38
CA PRO A 100 -20.35 1.22 -0.28
C PRO A 100 -20.39 2.74 -0.53
N PRO A 101 -20.89 3.21 -1.69
CA PRO A 101 -21.04 4.64 -1.89
C PRO A 101 -21.81 5.17 -0.68
N SER A 102 -21.17 6.01 0.14
CA SER A 102 -21.90 6.70 1.20
C SER A 102 -23.05 7.40 0.50
N PRO A 103 -24.31 7.29 1.00
CA PRO A 103 -25.36 8.16 0.52
C PRO A 103 -24.85 9.59 0.70
N SER A 104 -24.62 10.26 -0.41
CA SER A 104 -24.18 11.65 -0.45
C SER A 104 -25.08 12.43 0.50
N LYS A 105 -24.51 13.06 1.53
CA LYS A 105 -25.25 14.09 2.27
C LYS A 105 -25.85 15.02 1.21
N PRO A 106 -27.17 15.27 1.22
CA PRO A 106 -27.77 16.26 0.34
C PRO A 106 -27.00 17.57 0.55
N THR A 107 -26.39 18.08 -0.51
CA THR A 107 -25.87 19.43 -0.54
C THR A 107 -27.08 20.35 -0.43
N THR A 108 -27.35 20.84 0.78
CA THR A 108 -28.29 21.95 0.97
C THR A 108 -27.64 23.18 0.36
N SER A 109 -27.94 23.44 -0.90
CA SER A 109 -27.76 24.75 -1.51
C SER A 109 -28.87 25.67 -0.97
N ILE A 110 -28.43 26.86 -0.54
CA ILE A 110 -29.21 27.95 0.07
C ILE A 110 -30.24 28.51 -0.91
#